data_AF-A0A838CUH0-F1
#
_entry.id   AF-A0A838CUH0-F1
#
_cell.length_a   1.000
_cell.length_b   1.000
_cell.length_c   1.000
_cell.angle_alpha   90.00
_cell.angle_beta   90.00
_cell.angle_gamma   90.00
#
_symmetry.space_group_name_H-M   'P 1'
#
loop_
_entity.id
_entity.type
_entity.pdbx_description
1 polymer ?
#
loop_
_entity_poly.entity_id
_entity_poly.type
_entity_poly.pdbx_seq_one_letter_code
_entity_poly.pdbx_strand_id
1 'polypeptide(L)'
;MGETVWNLRKVKHLKKKQLVLYNLLMLFIAFLAFYIENDWSIYVLAGLTLVMSWSIIANMVYTLKTGKVLGTKASRRVQAFDRDYLGEKRWKKRKQIGTVIMILFSIGFTAFLLNIDLNSMDMDFPTDALPLFGAWGGFNAGEINRVRKLQ
;
A
#
# COMPACT_ATOMS: atom_id res chain seq x y z
N MET A 1 20.35 26.99 5.35
CA MET A 1 19.11 26.23 5.15
C MET A 1 18.47 26.09 6.51
N GLY A 2 17.32 26.72 6.75
CA GLY A 2 16.69 26.69 8.07
C GLY A 2 16.33 25.26 8.44
N GLU A 3 16.91 24.74 9.51
CA GLU A 3 16.57 23.43 10.05
C GLU A 3 15.09 23.47 10.43
N THR A 4 14.24 22.85 9.62
CA THR A 4 12.84 22.66 9.98
C THR A 4 12.83 21.69 11.16
N VAL A 5 12.76 22.21 12.38
CA VAL A 5 12.69 21.39 13.59
C VAL A 5 11.37 20.61 13.56
N TRP A 6 11.45 19.37 13.11
CA TRP A 6 10.29 18.50 13.00
C TRP A 6 9.79 18.10 14.39
N ASN A 7 8.53 18.39 14.70
CA ASN A 7 7.90 17.86 15.91
C ASN A 7 7.65 16.34 15.74
N LEU A 8 8.58 15.53 16.27
CA LEU A 8 8.55 14.07 16.18
C LEU A 8 7.26 13.47 16.74
N ARG A 9 6.71 14.04 17.82
CA ARG A 9 5.43 13.60 18.40
C ARG A 9 4.28 13.76 17.40
N LYS A 10 4.23 14.89 16.69
CA LYS A 10 3.23 15.16 15.66
C LYS A 10 3.39 14.24 14.45
N VAL A 11 4.62 14.03 13.98
CA VAL A 11 4.91 13.10 12.86
C VAL A 11 4.53 11.67 13.23
N LYS A 12 4.87 11.22 14.45
CA LYS A 12 4.50 9.91 14.99
C LYS A 12 2.99 9.71 15.01
N HIS A 13 2.24 10.73 15.43
CA HIS A 13 0.77 10.68 15.42
C HIS A 13 0.22 10.60 13.99
N LEU A 14 0.76 11.36 13.03
CA LEU A 14 0.34 11.29 11.63
C LEU A 14 0.63 9.92 10.99
N LYS A 15 1.80 9.33 11.26
CA LYS A 15 2.15 7.98 10.79
C LYS A 15 1.23 6.91 11.39
N LYS A 16 0.90 7.01 12.68
CA LYS A 16 -0.10 6.12 13.30
C LYS A 16 -1.48 6.26 12.66
N LYS A 17 -1.93 7.48 12.38
CA LYS A 17 -3.21 7.72 11.69
C LYS A 17 -3.23 7.12 10.29
N GLN A 18 -2.13 7.22 9.55
CA GLN A 18 -2.00 6.54 8.25
C GLN A 18 -2.07 5.02 8.38
N LEU A 19 -1.40 4.45 9.38
CA LEU A 19 -1.45 3.01 9.64
C LEU A 19 -2.88 2.53 9.93
N VAL A 20 -3.65 3.26 10.74
CA VAL A 20 -5.06 2.96 10.99
C VAL A 20 -5.87 2.99 9.68
N LEU A 21 -5.64 3.99 8.83
CA LEU A 21 -6.35 4.11 7.55
C LEU A 21 -6.00 2.96 6.59
N TYR A 22 -4.74 2.53 6.54
CA TYR A 22 -4.34 1.35 5.78
C TYR A 22 -4.97 0.07 6.32
N ASN A 23 -5.04 -0.09 7.65
CA ASN A 23 -5.70 -1.24 8.26
C ASN A 23 -7.20 -1.27 7.97
N LEU A 24 -7.85 -0.10 7.97
CA LEU A 24 -9.26 0.00 7.61
C LEU A 24 -9.51 -0.34 6.13
N LEU A 25 -8.61 0.07 5.24
CA LEU A 25 -8.66 -0.32 3.83
C LEU A 25 -8.46 -1.84 3.66
N MET A 26 -7.50 -2.44 4.38
CA MET A 26 -7.27 -3.88 4.33
C MET A 26 -8.45 -4.68 4.88
N LEU A 27 -9.07 -4.21 5.96
CA LEU A 27 -10.31 -4.78 6.48
C LEU A 27 -11.45 -4.69 5.45
N PHE A 28 -11.57 -3.57 4.74
CA PHE A 28 -12.54 -3.44 3.67
C PHE A 28 -12.29 -4.43 2.52
N ILE A 29 -11.03 -4.67 2.15
CA ILE A 29 -10.67 -5.68 1.14
C ILE A 29 -11.00 -7.09 1.65
N ALA A 30 -10.69 -7.42 2.91
CA ALA A 30 -11.02 -8.71 3.51
C ALA A 30 -12.54 -8.92 3.60
N PHE A 31 -13.29 -7.86 3.90
CA PHE A 31 -14.76 -7.87 3.88
C PHE A 31 -15.30 -8.15 2.47
N LEU A 32 -14.74 -7.52 1.44
CA LEU A 32 -15.13 -7.82 0.05
C LEU A 32 -14.85 -9.28 -0.33
N ALA A 33 -13.75 -9.87 0.16
CA ALA A 33 -13.45 -11.28 -0.07
C ALA A 33 -14.50 -12.20 0.58
N PHE A 34 -14.94 -11.91 1.81
CA PHE A 34 -16.03 -12.65 2.47
C PHE A 34 -17.37 -12.54 1.72
N TYR A 35 -17.66 -11.40 1.10
CA TYR A 35 -18.90 -11.24 0.33
C TYR A 35 -18.93 -12.06 -0.97
N ILE A 36 -17.78 -12.41 -1.53
CA ILE A 36 -17.70 -13.25 -2.74
C ILE A 36 -18.16 -14.67 -2.46
N GLU A 37 -17.94 -15.18 -1.24
CA GLU A 37 -18.50 -16.47 -0.81
C GLU A 37 -20.03 -16.48 -0.80
N ASN A 38 -20.68 -15.30 -0.88
CA ASN A 38 -22.13 -15.14 -0.89
C ASN A 38 -22.64 -14.75 -2.31
N ASP A 39 -22.23 -15.50 -3.33
CA ASP A 39 -22.68 -15.38 -4.74
C ASP A 39 -22.27 -14.10 -5.48
N TRP A 40 -21.28 -13.36 -4.98
CA TRP A 40 -20.75 -12.22 -5.71
C TRP A 40 -19.70 -12.64 -6.74
N SER A 41 -19.72 -11.98 -7.90
CA SER A 41 -18.79 -12.30 -8.98
C SER A 41 -17.34 -12.00 -8.61
N ILE A 42 -16.49 -13.02 -8.60
CA ILE A 42 -15.04 -12.94 -8.42
C ILE A 42 -14.36 -11.94 -9.38
N TYR A 43 -14.94 -11.74 -10.57
CA TYR A 43 -14.47 -10.74 -11.55
C TYR A 43 -14.55 -9.32 -11.01
N VAL A 44 -15.53 -9.00 -10.16
CA VAL A 44 -15.68 -7.68 -9.55
C VAL A 44 -14.53 -7.40 -8.58
N LEU A 45 -14.16 -8.37 -7.74
CA LEU A 45 -13.03 -8.23 -6.82
C LEU A 45 -11.70 -8.16 -7.59
N ALA A 46 -11.50 -9.04 -8.56
CA ALA A 46 -10.31 -9.06 -9.40
C ALA A 46 -10.14 -7.71 -10.14
N GLY A 47 -11.21 -7.22 -10.77
CA GLY A 47 -11.23 -5.93 -11.45
C GLY A 47 -10.96 -4.75 -10.52
N LEU A 48 -11.61 -4.71 -9.35
CA LEU A 48 -11.41 -3.65 -8.36
C LEU A 48 -9.98 -3.64 -7.80
N THR A 49 -9.43 -4.82 -7.50
CA THR A 49 -8.04 -4.99 -7.05
C THR A 49 -7.06 -4.53 -8.12
N LEU A 50 -7.34 -4.87 -9.39
CA LEU A 50 -6.53 -4.47 -10.53
C LEU A 50 -6.51 -2.94 -10.68
N VAL A 51 -7.69 -2.31 -10.72
CA VAL A 51 -7.83 -0.85 -10.83
C VAL A 51 -7.14 -0.14 -9.67
N MET A 52 -7.30 -0.62 -8.44
CA MET A 52 -6.61 -0.05 -7.28
C MET A 52 -5.09 -0.18 -7.41
N SER A 53 -4.57 -1.35 -7.79
CA SER A 53 -3.13 -1.59 -7.91
C SER A 53 -2.48 -0.67 -8.96
N TRP A 54 -3.10 -0.53 -10.13
CA TRP A 54 -2.62 0.36 -11.19
C TRP A 54 -2.75 1.84 -10.81
N SER A 55 -3.79 2.22 -10.09
CA SER A 55 -3.94 3.58 -9.56
C SER A 55 -2.82 3.93 -8.56
N ILE A 56 -2.44 2.98 -7.69
CA ILE A 56 -1.32 3.13 -6.77
C ILE A 56 -0.01 3.30 -7.56
N ILE A 57 0.22 2.46 -8.57
CA ILE A 57 1.42 2.55 -9.44
C ILE A 57 1.47 3.90 -10.13
N ALA A 58 0.37 4.37 -10.72
CA ALA A 58 0.30 5.67 -11.39
C ALA A 58 0.69 6.81 -10.43
N ASN A 59 0.19 6.78 -9.20
CA ASN A 59 0.57 7.75 -8.17
C ASN A 59 2.06 7.65 -7.77
N MET A 60 2.60 6.43 -7.63
CA MET A 60 4.02 6.23 -7.33
C MET A 60 4.93 6.76 -8.44
N VAL A 61 4.62 6.46 -9.70
CA VAL A 61 5.35 6.96 -10.88
C VAL A 61 5.24 8.47 -10.97
N TYR A 62 4.05 9.04 -10.77
CA TYR A 62 3.85 10.49 -10.72
C TYR A 62 4.74 11.13 -9.66
N THR A 63 4.76 10.56 -8.45
CA THR A 63 5.56 11.08 -7.33
C THR A 63 7.07 11.00 -7.63
N LEU A 64 7.52 9.92 -8.29
CA LEU A 64 8.91 9.77 -8.69
C LEU A 64 9.34 10.76 -9.78
N LYS A 65 8.46 11.02 -10.76
CA LYS A 65 8.73 11.95 -11.87
C LYS A 65 8.68 13.40 -11.42
N THR A 66 7.68 13.78 -10.64
CA THR A 66 7.41 15.19 -10.29
C THR A 66 8.05 15.60 -8.96
N GLY A 67 8.42 14.64 -8.11
CA GLY A 67 8.79 14.89 -6.71
C GLY A 67 7.63 15.41 -5.86
N LYS A 68 6.41 15.53 -6.42
CA LYS A 68 5.20 16.01 -5.75
C LYS A 68 4.36 14.82 -5.31
N VAL A 69 3.87 14.89 -4.09
CA VAL A 69 3.05 13.84 -3.49
C VAL A 69 1.57 14.16 -3.69
N LEU A 70 0.85 13.29 -4.41
CA LEU A 70 -0.62 13.32 -4.45
C LEU A 70 -1.17 12.71 -3.17
N GLY A 71 -2.13 13.40 -2.55
CA GLY A 71 -2.77 12.94 -1.31
C GLY A 71 -3.06 14.08 -0.33
N THR A 72 -3.55 13.69 0.84
CA THR A 72 -3.96 14.61 1.90
C THR A 72 -2.79 15.42 2.45
N LYS A 73 -3.09 16.57 3.10
CA LYS A 73 -2.08 17.39 3.80
C LYS A 73 -1.23 16.57 4.77
N ALA A 74 -1.85 15.58 5.44
CA ALA A 74 -1.16 14.65 6.33
C ALA A 74 -0.14 13.77 5.58
N SER A 75 -0.54 13.19 4.45
CA SER A 75 0.34 12.33 3.64
C SER A 75 1.53 13.10 3.07
N ARG A 76 1.29 14.31 2.56
CA ARG A 76 2.37 15.20 2.08
C ARG A 76 3.37 15.52 3.20
N ARG A 77 2.89 15.81 4.41
CA ARG A 77 3.75 16.13 5.56
C ARG A 77 4.60 14.95 6.02
N VAL A 78 4.03 13.74 6.04
CA VAL A 78 4.77 12.52 6.37
C VAL A 78 5.84 12.23 5.33
N GLN A 79 5.52 12.36 4.04
CA GLN A 79 6.51 12.11 2.99
C GLN A 79 7.62 13.15 2.93
N ALA A 80 7.31 14.42 3.20
CA ALA A 80 8.33 15.47 3.35
C ALA A 80 9.28 15.14 4.51
N PHE A 81 8.74 14.77 5.67
CA PHE A 81 9.55 14.30 6.79
C PHE A 81 10.43 13.11 6.41
N ASP A 82 9.89 12.09 5.74
CA ASP A 82 10.67 10.92 5.34
C ASP A 82 11.79 11.27 4.34
N ARG A 83 11.56 12.24 3.46
CA ARG A 83 12.56 12.73 2.50
C ARG A 83 13.70 13.45 3.22
N ASP A 84 13.38 14.29 4.21
CA ASP A 84 14.35 15.01 5.02
C ASP A 84 15.14 14.04 5.93
N TYR A 85 14.44 13.15 6.63
CA TYR A 85 15.03 12.22 7.60
C TYR A 85 15.91 11.15 6.96
N LEU A 86 15.53 10.62 5.79
CA LEU A 86 16.33 9.59 5.08
C LEU A 86 17.41 10.20 4.18
N GLY A 87 17.29 11.48 3.85
CA GLY A 87 18.03 12.14 2.78
C GLY A 87 17.48 11.81 1.39
N GLU A 88 17.54 12.78 0.49
CA GLU A 88 16.90 12.73 -0.83
C GLU A 88 17.35 11.54 -1.68
N LYS A 89 18.65 11.24 -1.72
CA LYS A 89 19.22 10.14 -2.52
C LYS A 89 18.70 8.77 -2.06
N ARG A 90 18.65 8.52 -0.74
CA ARG A 90 18.19 7.26 -0.16
C ARG A 90 16.66 7.15 -0.26
N TRP A 91 15.94 8.25 -0.06
CA TRP A 91 14.50 8.32 -0.25
C TRP A 91 14.11 7.97 -1.70
N LYS A 92 14.77 8.59 -2.69
CA LYS A 92 14.51 8.32 -4.12
C LYS A 92 14.78 6.87 -4.50
N LYS A 93 15.92 6.30 -4.08
CA LYS A 93 16.24 4.88 -4.32
C LYS A 93 15.19 3.94 -3.72
N ARG A 94 14.76 4.17 -2.48
CA ARG A 94 13.71 3.35 -1.84
C ARG A 94 12.38 3.44 -2.57
N LYS A 95 12.00 4.65 -3.01
CA LYS A 95 10.79 4.83 -3.81
C LYS A 95 10.88 4.12 -5.16
N GLN A 96 12.00 4.24 -5.87
CA GLN A 96 12.22 3.54 -7.14
C GLN A 96 12.11 2.03 -6.99
N ILE A 97 12.81 1.44 -6.01
CA ILE A 97 12.75 0.00 -5.74
C ILE A 97 11.31 -0.43 -5.45
N GLY A 98 10.61 0.29 -4.58
CA GLY A 98 9.21 -0.02 -4.26
C GLY A 98 8.29 0.07 -5.48
N THR A 99 8.47 1.07 -6.34
CA THR A 99 7.68 1.22 -7.57
C THR A 99 7.96 0.10 -8.56
N VAL A 100 9.22 -0.29 -8.77
CA VAL A 100 9.58 -1.39 -9.68
C VAL A 100 8.99 -2.72 -9.19
N ILE A 101 9.12 -3.04 -7.91
CA ILE A 101 8.54 -4.26 -7.33
C ILE A 101 7.02 -4.27 -7.52
N MET A 102 6.35 -3.14 -7.26
CA MET A 102 4.90 -3.03 -7.41
C MET A 102 4.47 -3.20 -8.87
N ILE A 103 5.20 -2.63 -9.82
CA ILE A 103 4.94 -2.82 -11.27
C ILE A 103 5.07 -4.29 -11.66
N LEU A 104 6.17 -4.95 -11.26
CA LEU A 104 6.39 -6.37 -11.57
C LEU A 104 5.28 -7.25 -10.99
N PHE A 105 4.88 -6.98 -9.74
CA PHE A 105 3.79 -7.70 -9.09
C PHE A 105 2.46 -7.47 -9.82
N SER A 106 2.10 -6.23 -10.15
CA SER A 106 0.85 -5.93 -10.85
C SER A 106 0.81 -6.50 -12.26
N ILE A 107 1.93 -6.50 -13.00
CA ILE A 107 2.00 -7.13 -14.33
C ILE A 107 1.79 -8.64 -14.20
N GLY A 108 2.50 -9.29 -13.27
CA GLY A 108 2.36 -10.73 -13.03
C GLY A 108 0.93 -11.10 -12.62
N PHE A 109 0.33 -10.31 -11.73
CA PHE A 109 -1.06 -10.48 -11.32
C PHE A 109 -2.05 -10.26 -12.46
N THR A 110 -1.85 -9.24 -13.30
CA THR A 110 -2.69 -8.99 -14.49
C THR A 110 -2.60 -10.16 -15.47
N ALA A 111 -1.39 -10.63 -15.77
CA ALA A 111 -1.18 -11.75 -16.66
C ALA A 111 -1.82 -13.03 -16.10
N PHE A 112 -1.67 -13.29 -14.80
CA PHE A 112 -2.32 -14.41 -14.13
C PHE A 112 -3.84 -14.35 -14.28
N LEU A 113 -4.47 -13.22 -13.95
CA LEU A 113 -5.92 -13.04 -14.06
C LEU A 113 -6.47 -13.23 -15.47
N LEU A 114 -5.71 -12.86 -16.51
CA LEU A 114 -6.13 -13.03 -17.91
C LEU A 114 -6.04 -14.47 -18.42
N ASN A 115 -5.27 -15.33 -17.75
CA ASN A 115 -5.01 -16.70 -18.18
C ASN A 115 -5.76 -17.77 -17.37
N ILE A 116 -6.53 -17.37 -16.35
CA ILE A 116 -7.31 -18.28 -15.52
C ILE A 116 -8.81 -18.08 -15.75
N ASP A 117 -9.56 -19.18 -15.74
CA ASP A 117 -11.02 -19.10 -15.68
C ASP A 117 -11.44 -18.93 -14.22
N LEU A 118 -11.71 -17.67 -13.85
CA LEU A 118 -12.11 -17.32 -12.49
C LEU A 118 -13.44 -17.96 -12.08
N ASN A 119 -14.31 -18.37 -13.02
CA ASN A 119 -15.56 -19.06 -12.67
C ASN A 119 -15.34 -20.48 -12.15
N SER A 120 -14.18 -21.05 -12.43
CA SER A 120 -13.80 -22.41 -12.00
C SER A 120 -13.02 -22.43 -10.68
N MET A 121 -12.73 -21.26 -10.11
CA MET A 121 -12.06 -21.14 -8.82
C MET A 121 -13.09 -21.11 -7.71
N ASP A 122 -13.21 -22.22 -7.00
CA ASP A 122 -13.78 -22.21 -5.64
C ASP A 122 -12.76 -21.53 -4.71
N MET A 123 -13.18 -20.46 -4.04
CA MET A 123 -12.39 -19.82 -2.99
C MET A 123 -12.80 -20.39 -1.64
N ASP A 124 -11.86 -21.00 -0.93
CA ASP A 124 -12.04 -21.50 0.43
C ASP A 124 -11.50 -20.46 1.43
N PHE A 125 -12.34 -19.53 1.87
CA PHE A 125 -11.99 -18.67 3.00
C PHE A 125 -12.05 -19.48 4.30
N PRO A 126 -11.11 -19.30 5.24
CA PRO A 126 -10.04 -18.29 5.25
C PRO A 126 -8.70 -18.75 4.64
N THR A 127 -8.58 -20.00 4.20
CA THR A 127 -7.32 -20.61 3.77
C THR A 127 -6.67 -19.84 2.62
N ASP A 128 -7.46 -19.46 1.62
CA ASP A 128 -6.98 -18.72 0.46
C ASP A 128 -6.64 -17.25 0.76
N ALA A 129 -7.16 -16.72 1.87
CA ALA A 129 -6.84 -15.38 2.36
C ALA A 129 -5.58 -15.33 3.24
N LEU A 130 -4.99 -16.46 3.61
CA LEU A 130 -3.77 -16.50 4.46
C LEU A 130 -2.60 -15.67 3.90
N PRO A 131 -2.27 -15.69 2.60
CA PRO A 131 -1.22 -14.84 2.05
C PRO A 131 -1.51 -13.35 2.23
N LEU A 132 -2.78 -12.95 2.13
CA LEU A 132 -3.22 -11.57 2.34
C LEU A 132 -3.07 -11.15 3.81
N PHE A 133 -3.48 -12.01 4.76
CA PHE A 133 -3.27 -11.78 6.19
C PHE A 133 -1.78 -11.73 6.55
N GLY A 134 -0.96 -12.60 5.97
CA GLY A 134 0.49 -12.60 6.16
C GLY A 134 1.16 -11.32 5.67
N ALA A 135 0.83 -10.89 4.43
CA ALA A 135 1.32 -9.63 3.88
C ALA A 135 0.87 -8.43 4.73
N TRP A 136 -0.38 -8.43 5.19
CA TRP A 136 -0.94 -7.39 6.05
C TRP A 136 -0.23 -7.31 7.42
N GLY A 137 0.02 -8.46 8.06
CA GLY A 137 0.77 -8.56 9.31
C GLY A 137 2.21 -8.07 9.17
N GLY A 138 2.90 -8.51 8.13
CA GLY A 138 4.26 -8.08 7.81
C GLY A 138 4.38 -6.56 7.57
N PHE A 139 3.43 -5.99 6.82
CA PHE A 139 3.35 -4.55 6.59
C PHE A 139 3.18 -3.77 7.91
N ASN A 140 2.25 -4.21 8.76
CA ASN A 140 2.01 -3.58 10.07
C ASN A 140 3.24 -3.64 10.98
N ALA A 141 3.88 -4.80 11.11
CA ALA A 141 5.09 -4.97 11.91
C ALA A 141 6.22 -4.04 11.43
N GLY A 142 6.40 -3.93 10.11
CA GLY A 142 7.38 -3.04 9.49
C GLY A 142 7.12 -1.56 9.80
N GLU A 143 5.88 -1.10 9.66
CA GLU A 143 5.50 0.29 9.93
C GLU A 143 5.57 0.63 11.42
N ILE A 144 5.12 -0.26 12.31
CA ILE A 144 5.25 -0.09 13.76
C ILE A 144 6.72 0.04 14.15
N ASN A 145 7.60 -0.81 13.62
CA ASN A 145 9.03 -0.72 13.88
C ASN A 145 9.65 0.59 13.39
N ARG A 146 9.24 1.10 12.22
CA ARG A 146 9.69 2.41 11.71
C ARG A 146 9.22 3.55 12.61
N VAL A 147 7.98 3.51 13.09
CA VAL A 147 7.41 4.52 13.99
C VAL A 147 8.06 4.46 15.38
N ARG A 148 8.45 3.27 15.86
CA ARG A 148 9.19 3.10 17.11
C ARG A 148 10.61 3.67 17.02
N LYS A 149 11.30 3.49 15.89
CA LYS A 149 12.66 4.05 15.65
C LYS A 149 12.72 5.58 15.58
N LEU A 150 11.58 6.28 15.54
CA LEU A 150 11.51 7.75 15.64
C LEU A 150 11.57 8.23 17.11
N GLN A 151 12.37 7.55 17.94
CA GLN A 151 12.63 7.91 19.34
C GLN A 151 13.64 9.04 19.42
#